data_AF-A0A0G0L9U5-F1
#
_entry.id   AF-A0A0G0L9U5-F1
#
_cell.length_a   1.000
_cell.length_b   1.000
_cell.length_c   1.000
_cell.angle_alpha   90.00
_cell.angle_beta   90.00
_cell.angle_gamma   90.00
#
_symmetry.space_group_name_H-M   'P 1'
#
loop_
_entity.id
_entity.type
_entity.pdbx_description
1 polymer ?
#
loop_
_entity_poly.entity_id
_entity_poly.type
_entity_poly.pdbx_seq_one_letter_code
_entity_poly.pdbx_strand_id
1 'polypeptide(L)'
;MKKNVIKASYFITGDSIVEEVLVSGYPDPSIRFAVCNYETKKVSYASDIILDNGAILQPLTGDIITKGVVLLPSQAEPYLSEAVLIKDIESFINCYLDLPHEFYLKLVSYYVLLTWVYDKLSVIPYLRAIGDYGSGKTRFAQVVGSICYKPFFLTGATSDAFIFRMIELVKGTMVINELERINSDLQAQITVILNNGYEKKMYIGRVEGDRTKVPTTFDAFSPKIITSRGKSKDLALESRILSIPMKPTKRKDIPTMLDDSFWAEATLIRNKLLTYRFNNLYALPTQGKEERLNGVEPRLKQTLLPLLYVIQDKSMEDELINYALDFQEQIFSDRSFELEALIAEKLVNLFDNNDKVGVKDVWESINKELDDKEKITTKAVGLRVRGFGFKTKRIQGVYQIEYSQPVILYLKERYSLTTFQEGSPQTPPSPPADSASEVDIVDMGDNRQMTLGKEGV
;
A
#
# COMPACT_ATOMS: atom_id res chain seq x y z
N MET A 1 2.38 -2.47 49.25
CA MET A 1 1.69 -2.60 47.95
C MET A 1 2.74 -2.81 46.87
N LYS A 2 2.64 -3.86 46.04
CA LYS A 2 3.52 -3.99 44.87
C LYS A 2 3.22 -2.81 43.94
N LYS A 3 4.21 -1.95 43.68
CA LYS A 3 4.07 -0.88 42.67
C LYS A 3 3.68 -1.53 41.34
N ASN A 4 2.64 -1.02 40.69
CA ASN A 4 2.22 -1.51 39.38
C ASN A 4 3.27 -1.08 38.36
N VAL A 5 3.98 -2.02 37.74
CA VAL A 5 5.05 -1.74 36.78
C VAL A 5 4.56 -2.08 35.38
N ILE A 6 4.67 -1.12 34.47
CA ILE A 6 4.36 -1.26 33.04
C ILE A 6 5.68 -1.24 32.28
N LYS A 7 5.94 -2.24 31.45
CA LYS A 7 7.09 -2.25 30.54
C LYS A 7 6.63 -1.94 29.13
N ALA A 8 7.21 -0.91 28.52
CA ALA A 8 6.91 -0.56 27.13
C ALA A 8 8.09 0.18 26.50
N SER A 9 8.23 0.05 25.18
CA SER A 9 9.22 0.82 24.40
C SER A 9 8.72 2.23 24.05
N TYR A 10 7.44 2.49 24.24
CA TYR A 10 6.77 3.73 23.90
C TYR A 10 5.56 3.95 24.80
N PHE A 11 5.27 5.21 25.13
CA PHE A 11 4.06 5.59 25.84
C PHE A 11 3.67 7.04 25.51
N ILE A 12 2.37 7.36 25.63
CA ILE A 12 1.88 8.74 25.60
C ILE A 12 1.35 9.04 27.00
N THR A 13 1.87 10.09 27.63
CA THR A 13 1.49 10.50 28.98
C THR A 13 1.18 11.98 29.00
N GLY A 14 -0.06 12.35 29.33
CA GLY A 14 -0.50 13.74 29.36
C GLY A 14 -0.13 14.51 28.09
N ASP A 15 0.85 15.39 28.22
CA ASP A 15 1.37 16.27 27.16
C ASP A 15 2.66 15.79 26.48
N SER A 16 3.07 14.55 26.73
CA SER A 16 4.41 14.07 26.40
C SER A 16 4.42 12.74 25.64
N ILE A 17 5.32 12.66 24.66
CA ILE A 17 5.66 11.47 23.89
C ILE A 17 6.90 10.84 24.53
N VAL A 18 6.81 9.59 24.95
CA VAL A 18 7.89 8.86 25.63
C VAL A 18 8.40 7.76 24.72
N GLU A 19 9.68 7.80 24.36
CA GLU A 19 10.33 6.83 23.48
C GLU A 19 11.53 6.18 24.15
N GLU A 20 11.67 4.87 24.01
CA GLU A 20 12.83 4.13 24.48
C GLU A 20 14.07 4.43 23.62
N VAL A 21 15.19 4.69 24.28
CA VAL A 21 16.50 4.97 23.67
C VAL A 21 17.60 4.10 24.31
N LEU A 22 18.64 3.81 23.52
CA LEU A 22 19.82 3.06 23.95
C LEU A 22 21.08 3.95 23.86
N VAL A 23 21.46 4.58 24.98
CA VAL A 23 22.48 5.65 25.03
C VAL A 23 23.91 5.12 24.86
N SER A 24 24.18 3.94 25.41
CA SER A 24 25.43 3.21 25.19
C SER A 24 25.07 1.81 24.69
N GLY A 25 25.72 1.38 23.61
CA GLY A 25 25.73 -0.03 23.22
C GLY A 25 26.65 -0.84 24.13
N TYR A 26 26.66 -2.16 23.93
CA TYR A 26 27.54 -3.12 24.61
C TYR A 26 28.97 -2.57 24.89
N PRO A 27 29.59 -2.83 26.06
CA PRO A 27 29.23 -3.84 27.06
C PRO A 27 28.34 -3.36 28.22
N ASP A 28 28.08 -2.05 28.36
CA ASP A 28 27.27 -1.51 29.45
C ASP A 28 26.07 -0.70 28.91
N PRO A 29 25.00 -1.37 28.45
CA PRO A 29 23.89 -0.70 27.80
C PRO A 29 23.01 0.08 28.77
N SER A 30 23.02 1.42 28.66
CA SER A 30 22.10 2.28 29.40
C SER A 30 20.82 2.50 28.61
N ILE A 31 19.77 1.76 28.97
CA ILE A 31 18.42 1.90 28.41
C ILE A 31 17.67 2.97 29.20
N ARG A 32 17.07 3.94 28.49
CA ARG A 32 16.33 5.06 29.08
C ARG A 32 15.14 5.43 28.22
N PHE A 33 14.33 6.35 28.70
CA PHE A 33 13.34 7.07 27.92
C PHE A 33 13.86 8.44 27.49
N ALA A 34 13.60 8.81 26.25
CA ALA A 34 13.52 10.19 25.79
C ALA A 34 12.06 10.66 25.90
N VAL A 35 11.83 11.74 26.64
CA VAL A 35 10.51 12.30 26.94
C VAL A 35 10.41 13.66 26.28
N CYS A 36 9.57 13.79 25.26
CA CYS A 36 9.33 15.04 24.56
C CYS A 36 7.94 15.58 24.89
N ASN A 37 7.90 16.79 25.45
CA ASN A 37 6.64 17.53 25.57
C ASN A 37 6.21 18.03 24.17
N TYR A 38 4.98 17.72 23.74
CA TYR A 38 4.59 17.98 22.35
C TYR A 38 4.35 19.46 22.05
N GLU A 39 4.08 20.30 23.06
CA GLU A 39 3.84 21.75 22.92
C GLU A 39 5.17 22.51 22.83
N THR A 40 6.05 22.29 23.81
CA THR A 40 7.33 22.99 23.93
C THR A 40 8.44 22.39 23.06
N LYS A 41 8.24 21.16 22.56
CA LYS A 41 9.23 20.34 21.84
C LYS A 41 10.53 20.10 22.62
N LYS A 42 10.52 20.31 23.94
CA LYS A 42 11.67 20.06 24.80
C LYS A 42 11.79 18.57 25.11
N VAL A 43 12.97 18.02 24.88
CA VAL A 43 13.31 16.62 25.18
C VAL A 43 14.08 16.54 26.50
N SER A 44 13.71 15.57 27.35
CA SER A 44 14.41 15.19 28.57
C SER A 44 14.61 13.67 28.61
N TYR A 45 15.42 13.17 29.55
CA TYR A 45 15.71 11.75 29.65
C TYR A 45 15.47 11.21 31.05
N ALA A 46 14.86 10.02 31.16
CA ALA A 46 14.54 9.38 32.43
C ALA A 46 14.78 7.86 32.38
N SER A 47 15.17 7.25 33.50
CA SER A 47 15.28 5.78 33.62
C SER A 47 13.92 5.08 33.72
N ASP A 48 12.95 5.78 34.31
CA ASP A 48 11.60 5.35 34.56
C ASP A 48 10.70 6.58 34.71
N ILE A 49 9.39 6.40 34.53
CA ILE A 49 8.41 7.48 34.61
C ILE A 49 7.28 7.05 35.54
N ILE A 50 6.90 7.91 36.48
CA ILE A 50 5.70 7.72 37.30
C ILE A 50 4.52 8.30 36.53
N LEU A 51 3.57 7.44 36.16
CA LEU A 51 2.35 7.82 35.47
C LEU A 51 1.31 8.42 36.44
N ASP A 52 0.32 9.13 35.90
CA ASP A 52 -0.75 9.79 36.68
C ASP A 52 -1.52 8.83 37.61
N ASN A 53 -1.64 7.56 37.21
CA ASN A 53 -2.30 6.52 38.01
C ASN A 53 -1.38 5.87 39.07
N GLY A 54 -0.16 6.39 39.26
CA GLY A 54 0.85 5.88 40.19
C GLY A 54 1.61 4.65 39.71
N ALA A 55 1.35 4.14 38.50
CA ALA A 55 2.15 3.06 37.90
C ALA A 55 3.52 3.58 37.48
N ILE A 56 4.53 2.71 37.50
CA ILE A 56 5.88 3.02 37.03
C ILE A 56 6.05 2.43 35.64
N LEU A 57 6.26 3.30 34.66
CA LEU A 57 6.67 2.94 33.32
C LEU A 57 8.19 2.69 33.30
N GLN A 58 8.59 1.54 32.79
CA GLN A 58 9.99 1.14 32.61
C GLN A 58 10.26 0.75 31.15
N PRO A 59 11.49 0.99 30.65
CA PRO A 59 11.89 0.55 29.33
C PRO A 59 11.80 -0.98 29.18
N LEU A 60 11.80 -1.45 27.94
CA LEU A 60 12.00 -2.87 27.68
C LEU A 60 13.43 -3.26 28.05
N THR A 61 13.62 -4.48 28.52
CA THR A 61 14.93 -4.99 28.92
C THR A 61 15.13 -6.42 28.44
N GLY A 62 16.36 -6.90 28.54
CA GLY A 62 16.74 -8.26 28.18
C GLY A 62 17.31 -8.37 26.76
N ASP A 63 17.48 -9.61 26.32
CA ASP A 63 18.21 -9.98 25.11
C ASP A 63 17.72 -9.29 23.83
N ILE A 64 16.42 -8.98 23.75
CA ILE A 64 15.84 -8.31 22.58
C ILE A 64 16.42 -6.90 22.38
N ILE A 65 16.83 -6.22 23.46
CA ILE A 65 17.47 -4.91 23.40
C ILE A 65 18.99 -5.06 23.40
N THR A 66 19.55 -5.83 24.34
CA THR A 66 21.01 -5.90 24.55
C THR A 66 21.76 -6.59 23.41
N LYS A 67 21.11 -7.47 22.65
CA LYS A 67 21.69 -8.12 21.45
C LYS A 67 21.34 -7.39 20.15
N GLY A 68 20.65 -6.24 20.22
CA GLY A 68 20.27 -5.48 19.02
C GLY A 68 19.23 -6.19 18.13
N VAL A 69 18.38 -7.04 18.71
CA VAL A 69 17.25 -7.64 17.96
C VAL A 69 16.25 -6.57 17.56
N VAL A 70 16.01 -5.61 18.45
CA VAL A 70 15.31 -4.36 18.19
C VAL A 70 16.34 -3.25 18.13
N LEU A 71 16.36 -2.49 17.03
CA LEU A 71 17.25 -1.32 16.91
C LEU A 71 16.55 -0.07 17.44
N LEU A 72 17.23 0.67 18.30
CA LEU A 72 16.71 1.89 18.91
C LEU A 72 17.55 3.11 18.49
N PRO A 73 16.98 4.32 18.53
CA PRO A 73 17.78 5.53 18.60
C PRO A 73 18.57 5.58 19.91
N SER A 74 19.66 6.34 19.91
CA SER A 74 20.48 6.58 21.12
C SER A 74 20.09 7.86 21.85
N GLN A 75 19.58 8.85 21.10
CA GLN A 75 19.15 10.15 21.60
C GLN A 75 18.27 10.86 20.57
N ALA A 76 17.59 11.93 20.96
CA ALA A 76 16.97 12.84 20.02
C ALA A 76 18.04 13.81 19.51
N GLU A 77 18.22 13.87 18.20
CA GLU A 77 19.19 14.76 17.56
C GLU A 77 18.47 15.73 16.61
N PRO A 78 18.74 17.04 16.69
CA PRO A 78 18.08 18.01 15.83
C PRO A 78 18.52 17.85 14.38
N TYR A 79 17.63 18.22 13.47
CA TYR A 79 17.91 18.36 12.03
C TYR A 79 17.42 19.74 11.56
N LEU A 80 17.99 20.25 10.46
CA LEU A 80 17.75 21.63 10.02
C LEU A 80 16.33 21.82 9.44
N SER A 81 15.88 20.90 8.62
CA SER A 81 14.53 20.88 8.02
C SER A 81 14.18 19.47 7.54
N GLU A 82 12.91 19.19 7.28
CA GLU A 82 12.49 17.88 6.75
C GLU A 82 13.15 17.57 5.40
N ALA A 83 13.33 18.57 4.54
CA ALA A 83 14.03 18.41 3.27
C ALA A 83 15.51 18.00 3.47
N VAL A 84 16.17 18.51 4.51
CA VAL A 84 17.55 18.09 4.85
C VAL A 84 17.57 16.69 5.44
N LEU A 85 16.62 16.35 6.31
CA LEU A 85 16.49 15.00 6.85
C LEU A 85 16.25 13.96 5.74
N ILE A 86 15.39 14.26 4.77
CA ILE A 86 15.15 13.39 3.62
C ILE A 86 16.45 13.20 2.83
N LYS A 87 17.21 14.27 2.54
CA LYS A 87 18.51 14.15 1.86
C LYS A 87 19.52 13.33 2.65
N ASP A 88 19.54 13.45 3.98
CA ASP A 88 20.40 12.62 4.84
C ASP A 88 20.02 11.13 4.72
N ILE A 89 18.73 10.82 4.72
CA ILE A 89 18.21 9.46 4.53
C ILE A 89 18.55 8.93 3.13
N GLU A 90 18.32 9.72 2.09
CA GLU A 90 18.62 9.36 0.70
C GLU A 90 20.12 9.11 0.50
N SER A 91 20.96 9.98 1.08
CA SER A 91 22.42 9.84 1.02
C SER A 91 22.88 8.57 1.72
N PHE A 92 22.38 8.31 2.93
CA PHE A 92 22.65 7.07 3.67
C PHE A 92 22.24 5.83 2.85
N ILE A 93 21.01 5.80 2.33
CA ILE A 93 20.54 4.66 1.52
C ILE A 93 21.43 4.50 0.29
N ASN A 94 21.70 5.58 -0.44
CA ASN A 94 22.47 5.54 -1.68
C ASN A 94 23.94 5.11 -1.47
N CYS A 95 24.53 5.34 -0.29
CA CYS A 95 25.87 4.85 0.04
C CYS A 95 25.94 3.32 0.13
N TYR A 96 24.85 2.66 0.56
CA TYR A 96 24.86 1.22 0.88
C TYR A 96 23.95 0.35 -0.01
N LEU A 97 23.10 0.99 -0.82
CA LEU A 97 22.08 0.32 -1.60
C LEU A 97 21.94 0.95 -3.00
N ASP A 98 21.89 0.10 -4.01
CA ASP A 98 21.62 0.49 -5.38
C ASP A 98 20.13 0.30 -5.68
N LEU A 99 19.43 1.40 -5.98
CA LEU A 99 18.03 1.40 -6.40
C LEU A 99 17.96 1.77 -7.89
N PRO A 100 17.09 1.10 -8.68
CA PRO A 100 17.12 1.22 -10.14
C PRO A 100 16.64 2.58 -10.67
N HIS A 101 16.01 3.42 -9.84
CA HIS A 101 15.46 4.71 -10.22
C HIS A 101 15.40 5.67 -9.02
N GLU A 102 15.61 6.96 -9.26
CA GLU A 102 15.60 8.01 -8.22
C GLU A 102 14.26 8.08 -7.47
N PHE A 103 13.13 7.96 -8.18
CA PHE A 103 11.80 7.86 -7.57
C PHE A 103 11.72 6.80 -6.46
N TYR A 104 12.34 5.62 -6.64
CA TYR A 104 12.32 4.59 -5.60
C TYR A 104 13.16 4.98 -4.38
N LEU A 105 14.25 5.71 -4.57
CA LEU A 105 15.03 6.27 -3.46
C LEU A 105 14.19 7.25 -2.64
N LYS A 106 13.48 8.17 -3.31
CA LYS A 106 12.53 9.09 -2.66
C LYS A 106 11.41 8.32 -1.95
N LEU A 107 10.72 7.42 -2.65
CA LEU A 107 9.61 6.62 -2.12
C LEU A 107 10.01 5.85 -0.86
N VAL A 108 11.18 5.19 -0.89
CA VAL A 108 11.71 4.46 0.26
C VAL A 108 12.04 5.41 1.42
N SER A 109 12.60 6.58 1.14
CA SER A 109 12.92 7.59 2.16
C SER A 109 11.66 8.12 2.85
N TYR A 110 10.59 8.40 2.10
CA TYR A 110 9.29 8.76 2.67
C TYR A 110 8.61 7.59 3.41
N TYR A 111 8.82 6.34 2.95
CA TYR A 111 8.37 5.17 3.71
C TYR A 111 9.09 5.08 5.07
N VAL A 112 10.39 5.39 5.13
CA VAL A 112 11.12 5.48 6.40
C VAL A 112 10.44 6.51 7.31
N LEU A 113 10.20 7.75 6.84
CA LEU A 113 9.47 8.77 7.63
C LEU A 113 8.09 8.28 8.10
N LEU A 114 7.34 7.62 7.22
CA LEU A 114 6.04 7.02 7.56
C LEU A 114 6.15 6.03 8.71
N THR A 115 7.17 5.17 8.74
CA THR A 115 7.34 4.22 9.84
C THR A 115 7.49 4.92 11.20
N TRP A 116 8.00 6.15 11.25
CA TRP A 116 8.21 6.90 12.50
C TRP A 116 6.97 7.62 13.00
N VAL A 117 5.86 7.64 12.25
CA VAL A 117 4.59 8.26 12.66
C VAL A 117 3.38 7.34 12.41
N TYR A 118 3.65 6.09 12.06
CA TYR A 118 2.67 5.12 11.56
C TYR A 118 1.51 4.87 12.55
N ASP A 119 1.80 4.94 13.85
CA ASP A 119 0.87 4.70 14.94
C ASP A 119 -0.13 5.84 15.13
N LYS A 120 0.01 6.96 14.41
CA LYS A 120 -1.05 7.96 14.25
C LYS A 120 -2.03 7.60 13.14
N LEU A 121 -1.61 6.84 12.14
CA LEU A 121 -2.38 6.50 10.95
C LEU A 121 -3.34 5.33 11.21
N SER A 122 -4.41 5.20 10.42
CA SER A 122 -5.36 4.08 10.53
C SER A 122 -4.98 2.89 9.66
N VAL A 123 -4.28 3.16 8.55
CA VAL A 123 -3.81 2.20 7.56
C VAL A 123 -2.38 2.56 7.19
N ILE A 124 -1.58 1.56 6.80
CA ILE A 124 -0.22 1.72 6.30
C ILE A 124 0.05 0.77 5.13
N PRO A 125 0.82 1.20 4.11
CA PRO A 125 1.36 0.29 3.11
C PRO A 125 2.48 -0.57 3.72
N TYR A 126 2.80 -1.66 3.03
CA TYR A 126 4.06 -2.38 3.25
C TYR A 126 5.05 -2.06 2.14
N LEU A 127 6.34 -2.17 2.44
CA LEU A 127 7.41 -1.99 1.47
C LEU A 127 8.04 -3.33 1.13
N ARG A 128 8.27 -3.61 -0.15
CA ARG A 128 8.87 -4.86 -0.60
C ARG A 128 9.98 -4.65 -1.61
N ALA A 129 11.12 -5.32 -1.40
CA ALA A 129 12.10 -5.54 -2.44
C ALA A 129 11.78 -6.85 -3.19
N ILE A 130 11.58 -6.78 -4.49
CA ILE A 130 11.23 -7.92 -5.35
C ILE A 130 12.27 -8.14 -6.44
N GLY A 131 12.63 -9.39 -6.74
CA GLY A 131 13.60 -9.71 -7.81
C GLY A 131 14.32 -11.03 -7.60
N ASP A 132 15.12 -11.43 -8.58
CA ASP A 132 15.81 -12.73 -8.58
C ASP A 132 16.99 -12.83 -7.60
N TYR A 133 17.60 -14.01 -7.50
CA TYR A 133 18.80 -14.21 -6.70
C TYR A 133 19.92 -13.24 -7.10
N GLY A 134 20.67 -12.72 -6.12
CA GLY A 134 21.77 -11.78 -6.38
C GLY A 134 21.35 -10.33 -6.71
N SER A 135 20.07 -9.99 -6.65
CA SER A 135 19.57 -8.63 -6.92
C SER A 135 19.73 -7.62 -5.79
N GLY A 136 20.28 -8.00 -4.63
CA GLY A 136 20.47 -7.09 -3.50
C GLY A 136 19.27 -6.91 -2.56
N LYS A 137 18.22 -7.75 -2.65
CA LYS A 137 17.04 -7.67 -1.76
C LYS A 137 17.38 -7.76 -0.26
N THR A 138 18.29 -8.66 0.12
CA THR A 138 18.73 -8.75 1.52
C THR A 138 19.42 -7.46 1.97
N ARG A 139 20.25 -6.87 1.11
CA ARG A 139 20.88 -5.57 1.37
C ARG A 139 19.83 -4.47 1.51
N PHE A 140 18.80 -4.45 0.66
CA PHE A 140 17.66 -3.52 0.79
C PHE A 140 17.03 -3.63 2.18
N ALA A 141 16.66 -4.84 2.61
CA ALA A 141 16.02 -5.06 3.90
C ALA A 141 16.90 -4.62 5.07
N GLN A 142 18.21 -4.87 5.00
CA GLN A 142 19.16 -4.43 6.01
C GLN A 142 19.32 -2.91 6.06
N VAL A 143 19.58 -2.26 4.92
CA VAL A 143 19.83 -0.81 4.84
C VAL A 143 18.59 -0.03 5.24
N VAL A 144 17.47 -0.26 4.55
CA VAL A 144 16.22 0.46 4.80
C VAL A 144 15.67 0.10 6.18
N GLY A 145 15.65 -1.19 6.50
CA GLY A 145 15.15 -1.67 7.78
C GLY A 145 15.91 -1.08 8.96
N SER A 146 17.23 -0.89 8.86
CA SER A 146 18.04 -0.37 9.96
C SER A 146 17.66 1.02 10.44
N ILE A 147 17.01 1.84 9.61
CA ILE A 147 16.61 3.21 9.94
C ILE A 147 15.10 3.40 10.09
N CYS A 148 14.31 2.36 9.89
CA CYS A 148 12.88 2.39 10.20
C CYS A 148 12.63 2.52 11.71
N TYR A 149 11.38 2.73 12.09
CA TYR A 149 10.98 2.78 13.50
C TYR A 149 11.06 1.40 14.16
N LYS A 150 11.91 1.29 15.19
CA LYS A 150 12.11 0.10 16.04
C LYS A 150 12.15 -1.21 15.25
N PRO A 151 13.03 -1.34 14.25
CA PRO A 151 13.02 -2.48 13.37
C PRO A 151 13.46 -3.72 14.12
N PHE A 152 12.85 -4.85 13.77
CA PHE A 152 13.32 -6.16 14.18
C PHE A 152 13.27 -7.12 13.00
N PHE A 153 14.35 -7.89 12.84
CA PHE A 153 14.55 -8.75 11.69
C PHE A 153 14.07 -10.16 12.00
N LEU A 154 13.13 -10.66 11.21
CA LEU A 154 12.73 -12.05 11.26
C LEU A 154 13.78 -12.89 10.54
N THR A 155 14.61 -13.58 11.30
CA THR A 155 15.70 -14.43 10.78
C THR A 155 15.56 -15.86 11.29
N GLY A 156 15.53 -16.85 10.39
CA GLY A 156 15.60 -18.27 10.74
C GLY A 156 14.50 -18.76 11.69
N ALA A 157 14.72 -19.95 12.27
CA ALA A 157 13.75 -20.72 13.06
C ALA A 157 13.10 -19.91 14.20
N THR A 158 12.00 -19.24 13.87
CA THR A 158 11.20 -18.42 14.78
C THR A 158 9.82 -19.05 14.90
N SER A 159 9.29 -19.19 16.12
CA SER A 159 7.92 -19.66 16.30
C SER A 159 6.91 -18.56 15.96
N ASP A 160 5.73 -18.94 15.48
CA ASP A 160 4.61 -18.04 15.26
C ASP A 160 4.24 -17.25 16.54
N ALA A 161 4.20 -17.93 17.69
CA ALA A 161 3.94 -17.32 18.99
C ALA A 161 4.95 -16.21 19.34
N PHE A 162 6.23 -16.39 19.02
CA PHE A 162 7.24 -15.34 19.22
C PHE A 162 6.96 -14.13 18.34
N ILE A 163 6.60 -14.33 17.06
CA ILE A 163 6.31 -13.23 16.13
C ILE A 163 5.14 -12.38 16.63
N PHE A 164 4.02 -13.00 17.01
CA PHE A 164 2.85 -12.28 17.52
C PHE A 164 3.19 -11.42 18.74
N ARG A 165 3.91 -12.01 19.71
CA ARG A 165 4.34 -11.31 20.92
C ARG A 165 5.33 -10.19 20.64
N MET A 166 6.26 -10.38 19.70
CA MET A 166 7.24 -9.35 19.33
C MET A 166 6.56 -8.15 18.65
N ILE A 167 5.62 -8.38 17.73
CA ILE A 167 4.89 -7.27 17.09
C ILE A 167 4.13 -6.45 18.14
N GLU A 168 3.43 -7.12 19.05
CA GLU A 168 2.64 -6.44 20.09
C GLU A 168 3.51 -5.74 21.14
N LEU A 169 4.64 -6.33 21.52
CA LEU A 169 5.57 -5.77 22.51
C LEU A 169 6.36 -4.58 21.96
N VAL A 170 6.90 -4.71 20.75
CA VAL A 170 7.81 -3.71 20.17
C VAL A 170 7.03 -2.62 19.45
N LYS A 171 5.92 -2.97 18.80
CA LYS A 171 5.14 -2.08 17.92
C LYS A 171 6.05 -1.33 16.93
N GLY A 172 6.95 -2.08 16.32
CA GLY A 172 7.97 -1.58 15.40
C GLY A 172 7.88 -2.18 14.01
N THR A 173 8.88 -1.88 13.18
CA THR A 173 8.93 -2.34 11.80
C THR A 173 9.41 -3.78 11.73
N MET A 174 8.54 -4.71 11.33
CA MET A 174 8.95 -6.10 11.14
C MET A 174 9.59 -6.28 9.77
N VAL A 175 10.83 -6.77 9.73
CA VAL A 175 11.57 -7.02 8.49
C VAL A 175 11.59 -8.51 8.20
N ILE A 176 10.94 -8.93 7.11
CA ILE A 176 10.85 -10.32 6.66
C ILE A 176 11.81 -10.55 5.49
N ASN A 177 12.87 -11.31 5.73
CA ASN A 177 13.84 -11.66 4.70
C ASN A 177 13.51 -13.01 4.04
N GLU A 178 13.52 -13.04 2.70
CA GLU A 178 13.25 -14.19 1.84
C GLU A 178 11.95 -14.93 2.22
N LEU A 179 10.80 -14.27 2.09
CA LEU A 179 9.48 -14.79 2.50
C LEU A 179 9.19 -16.19 1.92
N GLU A 180 9.62 -16.48 0.68
CA GLU A 180 9.42 -17.80 0.05
C GLU A 180 10.28 -18.94 0.63
N ARG A 181 11.31 -18.62 1.43
CA ARG A 181 12.17 -19.63 2.07
C ARG A 181 11.67 -20.02 3.46
N ILE A 182 10.69 -19.30 3.98
CA ILE A 182 10.04 -19.63 5.23
C ILE A 182 9.19 -20.90 5.03
N ASN A 183 9.19 -21.80 6.00
CA ASN A 183 8.38 -23.02 5.93
C ASN A 183 6.88 -22.69 5.75
N SER A 184 6.12 -23.60 5.13
CA SER A 184 4.74 -23.35 4.73
C SER A 184 3.81 -22.96 5.89
N ASP A 185 4.00 -23.58 7.05
CA ASP A 185 3.12 -23.36 8.21
C ASP A 185 3.32 -21.95 8.77
N LEU A 186 4.58 -21.54 8.94
CA LEU A 186 4.93 -20.19 9.37
C LEU A 186 4.57 -19.14 8.30
N GLN A 187 4.75 -19.47 7.02
CA GLN A 187 4.35 -18.60 5.91
C GLN A 187 2.85 -18.33 5.90
N ALA A 188 2.02 -19.33 6.22
CA ALA A 188 0.58 -19.15 6.39
C ALA A 188 0.28 -18.19 7.56
N GLN A 189 0.97 -18.31 8.69
CA GLN A 189 0.80 -17.38 9.81
C GLN A 189 1.25 -15.95 9.46
N ILE A 190 2.36 -15.81 8.72
CA ILE A 190 2.82 -14.51 8.22
C ILE A 190 1.80 -13.91 7.27
N THR A 191 1.17 -14.71 6.41
CA THR A 191 0.10 -14.23 5.52
C THR A 191 -1.08 -13.69 6.33
N VAL A 192 -1.48 -14.37 7.42
CA VAL A 192 -2.51 -13.86 8.34
C VAL A 192 -2.06 -12.54 9.00
N ILE A 193 -0.81 -12.43 9.43
CA ILE A 193 -0.24 -11.18 9.97
C ILE A 193 -0.30 -10.07 8.94
N LEU A 194 0.12 -10.32 7.70
CA LEU A 194 0.14 -9.29 6.65
C LEU A 194 -1.27 -8.84 6.28
N ASN A 195 -2.23 -9.76 6.18
CA ASN A 195 -3.61 -9.44 5.85
C ASN A 195 -4.37 -8.69 6.96
N ASN A 196 -3.90 -8.73 8.20
CA ASN A 196 -4.55 -8.05 9.34
C ASN A 196 -3.67 -6.96 9.99
N GLY A 197 -2.41 -6.82 9.57
CA GLY A 197 -1.44 -5.91 10.18
C GLY A 197 -1.26 -4.56 9.49
N TYR A 198 -2.05 -4.30 8.45
CA TYR A 198 -1.97 -3.07 7.64
C TYR A 198 -2.96 -2.01 8.14
N GLU A 199 -3.94 -2.40 8.96
CA GLU A 199 -5.03 -1.56 9.45
C GLU A 199 -5.24 -1.75 10.96
N LYS A 200 -5.52 -0.65 11.68
CA LYS A 200 -5.77 -0.70 13.13
C LYS A 200 -7.02 -1.50 13.47
N LYS A 201 -7.04 -2.06 14.69
CA LYS A 201 -8.17 -2.80 15.27
C LYS A 201 -8.51 -4.12 14.56
N MET A 202 -7.62 -4.61 13.70
CA MET A 202 -7.71 -5.93 13.07
C MET A 202 -6.94 -6.96 13.92
N TYR A 203 -7.55 -7.36 15.04
CA TYR A 203 -6.93 -8.28 15.99
C TYR A 203 -6.95 -9.73 15.51
N ILE A 204 -5.86 -10.45 15.78
CA ILE A 204 -5.72 -11.88 15.44
C ILE A 204 -5.96 -12.70 16.71
N GLY A 205 -7.02 -13.51 16.71
CA GLY A 205 -7.35 -14.41 17.82
C GLY A 205 -6.50 -15.68 17.81
N ARG A 206 -6.01 -16.07 18.99
CA ARG A 206 -5.33 -17.34 19.27
C ARG A 206 -5.87 -17.94 20.57
N VAL A 207 -5.64 -19.24 20.74
CA VAL A 207 -5.90 -19.92 22.01
C VAL A 207 -4.55 -20.21 22.65
N GLU A 208 -4.30 -19.63 23.82
CA GLU A 208 -3.09 -19.89 24.59
C GLU A 208 -3.35 -20.85 25.76
N GLY A 209 -2.33 -21.65 26.09
CA GLY A 209 -2.33 -22.55 27.24
C GLY A 209 -2.96 -23.92 26.97
N ASP A 210 -2.17 -24.98 27.18
CA ASP A 210 -2.57 -26.37 26.86
C ASP A 210 -3.77 -26.87 27.66
N ARG A 211 -3.96 -26.35 28.89
CA ARG A 211 -5.02 -26.81 29.81
C ARG A 211 -6.18 -25.81 29.98
N THR A 212 -5.88 -24.52 29.98
CA THR A 212 -6.86 -23.46 30.26
C THR A 212 -7.51 -22.89 29.00
N LYS A 213 -6.88 -23.07 27.83
CA LYS A 213 -7.39 -22.63 26.50
C LYS A 213 -7.96 -21.20 26.53
N VAL A 214 -7.15 -20.25 26.97
CA VAL A 214 -7.58 -18.85 27.11
C VAL A 214 -7.54 -18.16 25.74
N PRO A 215 -8.67 -17.63 25.24
CA PRO A 215 -8.66 -16.80 24.04
C PRO A 215 -7.80 -15.55 24.28
N THR A 216 -6.80 -15.36 23.43
CA THR A 216 -5.88 -14.22 23.46
C THR A 216 -5.90 -13.55 22.09
N THR A 217 -5.89 -12.23 22.05
CA THR A 217 -5.90 -11.45 20.81
C THR A 217 -4.60 -10.69 20.66
N PHE A 218 -4.04 -10.70 19.46
CA PHE A 218 -2.80 -10.00 19.13
C PHE A 218 -3.06 -8.86 18.14
N ASP A 219 -2.45 -7.71 18.39
CA ASP A 219 -2.42 -6.58 17.45
C ASP A 219 -1.23 -6.71 16.50
N ALA A 220 -1.51 -6.88 15.20
CA ALA A 220 -0.49 -7.01 14.16
C ALA A 220 -0.17 -5.69 13.44
N PHE A 221 -0.84 -4.59 13.81
CA PHE A 221 -0.71 -3.29 13.14
C PHE A 221 0.70 -2.73 13.30
N SER A 222 1.53 -2.82 12.25
CA SER A 222 2.86 -2.23 12.23
C SER A 222 3.45 -2.17 10.81
N PRO A 223 4.44 -1.29 10.54
CA PRO A 223 5.09 -1.22 9.24
C PRO A 223 5.83 -2.53 8.96
N LYS A 224 5.86 -2.96 7.70
CA LYS A 224 6.52 -4.21 7.29
C LYS A 224 7.44 -3.97 6.11
N ILE A 225 8.66 -4.51 6.20
CA ILE A 225 9.57 -4.62 5.04
C ILE A 225 9.65 -6.08 4.66
N ILE A 226 9.44 -6.38 3.38
CA ILE A 226 9.40 -7.74 2.86
C ILE A 226 10.46 -7.87 1.76
N THR A 227 11.07 -9.04 1.66
CA THR A 227 11.81 -9.41 0.45
C THR A 227 11.24 -10.69 -0.11
N SER A 228 11.06 -10.73 -1.43
CA SER A 228 10.59 -11.92 -2.11
C SER A 228 11.12 -12.03 -3.54
N ARG A 229 11.09 -13.23 -4.10
CA ARG A 229 11.36 -13.44 -5.53
C ARG A 229 10.22 -12.99 -6.44
N GLY A 230 8.98 -13.15 -5.97
CA GLY A 230 7.78 -12.92 -6.77
C GLY A 230 6.69 -12.20 -6.01
N LYS A 231 5.63 -11.85 -6.74
CA LYS A 231 4.39 -11.29 -6.20
C LYS A 231 3.62 -12.37 -5.42
N SER A 232 2.86 -11.96 -4.41
CA SER A 232 1.85 -12.80 -3.78
C SER A 232 0.74 -13.15 -4.78
N LYS A 233 0.14 -14.32 -4.59
CA LYS A 233 -1.05 -14.74 -5.34
C LYS A 233 -2.32 -14.04 -4.83
N ASP A 234 -2.28 -13.49 -3.61
CA ASP A 234 -3.37 -12.72 -3.02
C ASP A 234 -3.32 -11.27 -3.53
N LEU A 235 -4.16 -10.94 -4.50
CA LEU A 235 -4.24 -9.60 -5.10
C LEU A 235 -4.64 -8.52 -4.08
N ALA A 236 -5.41 -8.88 -3.05
CA ALA A 236 -5.77 -7.92 -2.00
C ALA A 236 -4.55 -7.58 -1.16
N LEU A 237 -3.71 -8.56 -0.81
CA LEU A 237 -2.44 -8.30 -0.16
C LEU A 237 -1.49 -7.50 -1.08
N GLU A 238 -1.36 -7.88 -2.35
CA GLU A 238 -0.51 -7.19 -3.32
C GLU A 238 -0.86 -5.71 -3.48
N SER A 239 -2.14 -5.36 -3.49
CA SER A 239 -2.59 -3.96 -3.61
C SER A 239 -2.11 -3.07 -2.46
N ARG A 240 -1.67 -3.65 -1.34
CA ARG A 240 -1.17 -2.96 -0.14
C ARG A 240 0.36 -2.92 -0.05
N ILE A 241 1.06 -3.49 -1.03
CA ILE A 241 2.52 -3.63 -1.03
C ILE A 241 3.15 -2.76 -2.11
N LEU A 242 3.95 -1.79 -1.68
CA LEU A 242 4.81 -0.98 -2.54
C LEU A 242 6.05 -1.77 -2.91
N SER A 243 6.14 -2.16 -4.17
CA SER A 243 7.15 -3.11 -4.64
C SER A 243 8.25 -2.42 -5.42
N ILE A 244 9.48 -2.54 -4.92
CA ILE A 244 10.69 -2.00 -5.53
C ILE A 244 11.38 -3.12 -6.31
N PRO A 245 11.41 -3.05 -7.66
CA PRO A 245 12.05 -4.07 -8.50
C PRO A 245 13.57 -3.97 -8.38
N MET A 246 14.19 -4.89 -7.66
CA MET A 246 15.63 -4.92 -7.45
C MET A 246 16.37 -5.56 -8.63
N LYS A 247 17.55 -5.02 -8.95
CA LYS A 247 18.46 -5.56 -9.98
C LYS A 247 19.87 -5.71 -9.41
N PRO A 248 20.68 -6.66 -9.91
CA PRO A 248 22.08 -6.76 -9.52
C PRO A 248 22.80 -5.43 -9.74
N THR A 249 23.52 -4.96 -8.72
CA THR A 249 24.22 -3.69 -8.79
C THR A 249 25.43 -3.78 -9.74
N LYS A 250 25.68 -2.69 -10.46
CA LYS A 250 26.92 -2.47 -11.22
C LYS A 250 27.83 -1.42 -10.56
N ARG A 251 27.37 -0.82 -9.48
CA ARG A 251 28.10 0.19 -8.70
C ARG A 251 29.24 -0.47 -7.95
N LYS A 252 30.42 0.16 -8.01
CA LYS A 252 31.66 -0.32 -7.38
C LYS A 252 32.00 0.44 -6.10
N ASP A 253 31.30 1.55 -5.87
CA ASP A 253 31.44 2.43 -4.71
C ASP A 253 30.65 1.93 -3.49
N ILE A 254 29.71 1.00 -3.68
CA ILE A 254 28.93 0.41 -2.59
C ILE A 254 29.79 -0.63 -1.85
N PRO A 255 29.97 -0.52 -0.52
CA PRO A 255 30.71 -1.50 0.26
C PRO A 255 30.10 -2.91 0.18
N THR A 256 30.95 -3.94 0.09
CA THR A 256 30.51 -5.35 0.07
C THR A 256 29.96 -5.81 1.43
N MET A 257 30.51 -5.32 2.53
CA MET A 257 30.07 -5.63 3.90
C MET A 257 29.49 -4.38 4.57
N LEU A 258 28.52 -4.57 5.46
CA LEU A 258 28.03 -3.51 6.35
C LEU A 258 28.83 -3.63 7.64
N ASP A 259 29.78 -2.73 7.82
CA ASP A 259 30.68 -2.68 8.96
C ASP A 259 30.11 -1.79 10.09
N ASP A 260 30.92 -1.53 11.12
CA ASP A 260 30.52 -0.72 12.25
C ASP A 260 30.22 0.74 11.86
N SER A 261 30.80 1.26 10.76
CA SER A 261 30.48 2.61 10.24
C SER A 261 29.03 2.68 9.79
N PHE A 262 28.57 1.67 9.04
CA PHE A 262 27.17 1.58 8.63
C PHE A 262 26.23 1.63 9.84
N TRP A 263 26.51 0.85 10.89
CA TRP A 263 25.65 0.80 12.07
C TRP A 263 25.68 2.10 12.90
N ALA A 264 26.83 2.76 12.97
CA ALA A 264 26.96 4.07 13.58
C ALA A 264 26.16 5.13 12.82
N GLU A 265 26.31 5.19 11.49
CA GLU A 265 25.57 6.10 10.61
C GLU A 265 24.06 5.86 10.68
N ALA A 266 23.62 4.59 10.66
CA ALA A 266 22.22 4.24 10.83
C ALA A 266 21.68 4.74 12.18
N THR A 267 22.49 4.70 13.24
CA THR A 267 22.11 5.23 14.57
C THR A 267 21.93 6.74 14.54
N LEU A 268 22.80 7.48 13.86
CA LEU A 268 22.67 8.93 13.69
C LEU A 268 21.39 9.29 12.92
N ILE A 269 21.07 8.55 11.85
CA ILE A 269 19.80 8.71 11.14
C ILE A 269 18.60 8.44 12.05
N ARG A 270 18.62 7.35 12.84
CA ARG A 270 17.55 7.07 13.83
C ARG A 270 17.41 8.17 14.87
N ASN A 271 18.50 8.80 15.32
CA ASN A 271 18.45 9.90 16.28
C ASN A 271 17.70 11.12 15.72
N LYS A 272 17.96 11.47 14.44
CA LYS A 272 17.23 12.55 13.75
C LYS A 272 15.76 12.17 13.52
N LEU A 273 15.51 10.91 13.17
CA LEU A 273 14.15 10.40 12.98
C LEU A 273 13.33 10.37 14.27
N LEU A 274 13.98 10.18 15.44
CA LEU A 274 13.32 10.33 16.73
C LEU A 274 12.82 11.77 16.95
N THR A 275 13.65 12.76 16.64
CA THR A 275 13.23 14.17 16.65
C THR A 275 12.11 14.43 15.64
N TYR A 276 12.16 13.81 14.46
CA TYR A 276 11.10 13.92 13.45
C TYR A 276 9.77 13.40 14.00
N ARG A 277 9.78 12.24 14.65
CA ARG A 277 8.60 11.69 15.33
C ARG A 277 8.04 12.65 16.36
N PHE A 278 8.87 13.21 17.24
CA PHE A 278 8.43 14.18 18.25
C PHE A 278 7.81 15.45 17.66
N ASN A 279 8.29 15.89 16.50
CA ASN A 279 7.75 17.07 15.82
C ASN A 279 6.43 16.76 15.10
N ASN A 280 6.32 15.60 14.46
CA ASN A 280 5.30 15.33 13.45
C ASN A 280 4.17 14.39 13.87
N LEU A 281 4.31 13.60 14.94
CA LEU A 281 3.31 12.58 15.31
C LEU A 281 1.87 13.13 15.48
N TYR A 282 1.73 14.39 15.90
CA TYR A 282 0.44 15.08 16.06
C TYR A 282 0.26 16.26 15.10
N ALA A 283 1.14 16.44 14.11
CA ALA A 283 1.15 17.58 13.20
C ALA A 283 1.10 17.19 11.72
N LEU A 284 0.69 15.95 11.40
CA LEU A 284 0.63 15.48 10.02
C LEU A 284 -0.40 16.27 9.18
N PRO A 285 -0.03 16.79 7.99
CA PRO A 285 -0.94 17.50 7.11
C PRO A 285 -1.88 16.54 6.38
N THR A 286 -3.11 16.39 6.88
CA THR A 286 -4.12 15.48 6.29
C THR A 286 -5.06 16.15 5.29
N GLN A 287 -5.24 17.47 5.38
CA GLN A 287 -6.22 18.22 4.59
C GLN A 287 -5.88 18.22 3.10
N GLY A 288 -6.86 17.93 2.23
CA GLY A 288 -6.72 18.04 0.78
C GLY A 288 -5.91 16.91 0.11
N LYS A 289 -5.32 16.01 0.89
CA LYS A 289 -4.45 14.93 0.38
C LYS A 289 -5.23 13.81 -0.30
N GLU A 290 -6.43 13.54 0.20
CA GLU A 290 -7.26 12.45 -0.31
C GLU A 290 -7.82 12.78 -1.71
N GLU A 291 -8.18 14.03 -1.94
CA GLU A 291 -8.72 14.56 -3.19
C GLU A 291 -7.70 14.51 -4.34
N ARG A 292 -6.39 14.52 -4.01
CA ARG A 292 -5.32 14.34 -4.99
C ARG A 292 -5.27 12.94 -5.61
N LEU A 293 -5.89 11.95 -4.96
CA LEU A 293 -6.00 10.58 -5.45
C LEU A 293 -7.34 10.34 -6.18
N ASN A 294 -8.05 11.39 -6.59
CA ASN A 294 -9.23 11.25 -7.44
C ASN A 294 -8.83 10.58 -8.77
N GLY A 295 -9.49 9.46 -9.10
CA GLY A 295 -9.18 8.63 -10.28
C GLY A 295 -8.28 7.43 -9.98
N VAL A 296 -7.66 7.37 -8.79
CA VAL A 296 -6.97 6.17 -8.30
C VAL A 296 -7.98 5.20 -7.69
N GLU A 297 -7.85 3.91 -7.98
CA GLU A 297 -8.70 2.84 -7.48
C GLU A 297 -8.75 2.86 -5.94
N PRO A 298 -9.92 2.63 -5.32
CA PRO A 298 -10.11 2.81 -3.88
C PRO A 298 -9.09 2.10 -2.97
N ARG A 299 -8.65 0.88 -3.29
CA ARG A 299 -7.67 0.15 -2.46
C ARG A 299 -6.26 0.70 -2.63
N LEU A 300 -5.87 1.06 -3.85
CA LEU A 300 -4.59 1.72 -4.09
C LEU A 300 -4.57 3.09 -3.40
N LYS A 301 -5.68 3.83 -3.46
CA LYS A 301 -5.86 5.09 -2.71
C LYS A 301 -5.69 4.90 -1.21
N GLN A 302 -6.33 3.88 -0.62
CA GLN A 302 -6.18 3.55 0.81
C GLN A 302 -4.73 3.24 1.19
N THR A 303 -3.98 2.62 0.27
CA THR A 303 -2.58 2.22 0.46
C THR A 303 -1.62 3.41 0.37
N LEU A 304 -1.87 4.36 -0.52
CA LEU A 304 -0.97 5.49 -0.80
C LEU A 304 -1.27 6.72 0.06
N LEU A 305 -2.50 6.91 0.51
CA LEU A 305 -2.89 8.06 1.34
C LEU A 305 -2.01 8.24 2.60
N PRO A 306 -1.65 7.17 3.35
CA PRO A 306 -0.70 7.28 4.46
C PRO A 306 0.65 7.92 4.07
N LEU A 307 1.18 7.63 2.88
CA LEU A 307 2.42 8.24 2.39
C LEU A 307 2.22 9.71 2.05
N LEU A 308 1.10 10.08 1.44
CA LEU A 308 0.80 11.49 1.13
C LEU A 308 0.74 12.37 2.38
N TYR A 309 0.34 11.82 3.53
CA TYR A 309 0.35 12.54 4.81
C TYR A 309 1.76 12.87 5.33
N VAL A 310 2.79 12.13 4.93
CA VAL A 310 4.18 12.42 5.33
C VAL A 310 4.98 13.15 4.25
N ILE A 311 4.46 13.24 3.03
CA ILE A 311 5.09 14.00 1.96
C ILE A 311 4.64 15.46 2.07
N GLN A 312 5.59 16.37 2.31
CA GLN A 312 5.34 17.83 2.26
C GLN A 312 5.80 18.45 0.93
N ASP A 313 6.65 17.76 0.17
CA ASP A 313 7.12 18.21 -1.13
C ASP A 313 6.07 17.93 -2.22
N LYS A 314 5.51 19.00 -2.78
CA LYS A 314 4.49 18.92 -3.83
C LYS A 314 4.97 18.15 -5.07
N SER A 315 6.25 18.26 -5.43
CA SER A 315 6.82 17.53 -6.58
C SER A 315 6.79 16.03 -6.33
N MET A 316 7.17 15.59 -5.12
CA MET A 316 7.11 14.19 -4.76
C MET A 316 5.66 13.67 -4.69
N GLU A 317 4.71 14.50 -4.25
CA GLU A 317 3.30 14.13 -4.31
C GLU A 317 2.83 13.88 -5.75
N ASP A 318 3.21 14.74 -6.69
CA ASP A 318 2.89 14.56 -8.12
C ASP A 318 3.55 13.27 -8.68
N GLU A 319 4.81 13.01 -8.35
CA GLU A 319 5.50 11.77 -8.73
C GLU A 319 4.79 10.52 -8.19
N LEU A 320 4.32 10.54 -6.92
CA LEU A 320 3.61 9.42 -6.31
C LEU A 320 2.24 9.17 -6.96
N ILE A 321 1.52 10.23 -7.33
CA ILE A 321 0.21 10.12 -7.98
C ILE A 321 0.37 9.54 -9.39
N ASN A 322 1.35 10.02 -10.16
CA ASN A 322 1.63 9.47 -11.49
C ASN A 322 2.01 7.99 -11.41
N TYR A 323 2.86 7.61 -10.44
CA TYR A 323 3.16 6.21 -10.16
C TYR A 323 1.91 5.37 -9.87
N ALA A 324 0.94 5.93 -9.11
CA ALA A 324 -0.30 5.24 -8.81
C ALA A 324 -1.16 4.98 -10.05
N LEU A 325 -1.27 5.97 -10.93
CA LEU A 325 -2.01 5.89 -12.18
C LEU A 325 -1.36 4.87 -13.14
N ASP A 326 -0.03 4.96 -13.33
CA ASP A 326 0.73 4.01 -14.16
C ASP A 326 0.60 2.57 -13.63
N PHE A 327 0.68 2.38 -12.31
CA PHE A 327 0.56 1.07 -11.68
C PHE A 327 -0.84 0.48 -11.88
N GLN A 328 -1.88 1.31 -11.78
CA GLN A 328 -3.25 0.91 -12.06
C GLN A 328 -3.44 0.50 -13.53
N GLU A 329 -2.91 1.27 -14.49
CA GLU A 329 -2.93 0.90 -15.91
C GLU A 329 -2.21 -0.43 -16.17
N GLN A 330 -1.07 -0.66 -15.52
CA GLN A 330 -0.36 -1.94 -15.63
C GLN A 330 -1.18 -3.12 -15.10
N ILE A 331 -1.90 -2.95 -13.98
CA ILE A 331 -2.82 -3.99 -13.48
C ILE A 331 -3.93 -4.27 -14.49
N PHE A 332 -4.47 -3.22 -15.12
CA PHE A 332 -5.50 -3.37 -16.15
C PHE A 332 -4.98 -4.08 -17.41
N SER A 333 -3.69 -3.97 -17.71
CA SER A 333 -3.03 -4.71 -18.80
C SER A 333 -2.59 -6.14 -18.45
N ASP A 334 -2.78 -6.60 -17.19
CA ASP A 334 -2.42 -7.97 -16.81
C ASP A 334 -3.42 -8.97 -17.40
N ARG A 335 -2.94 -10.05 -18.03
CA ARG A 335 -3.76 -11.07 -18.73
C ARG A 335 -4.90 -11.63 -17.88
N SER A 336 -4.72 -11.71 -16.56
CA SER A 336 -5.80 -12.19 -15.68
C SER A 336 -6.93 -11.19 -15.54
N PHE A 337 -6.62 -9.89 -15.63
CA PHE A 337 -7.59 -8.81 -15.69
C PHE A 337 -8.21 -8.72 -17.08
N GLU A 338 -7.42 -8.84 -18.16
CA GLU A 338 -7.96 -8.89 -19.54
C GLU A 338 -9.02 -10.00 -19.68
N LEU A 339 -8.74 -11.19 -19.14
CA LEU A 339 -9.70 -12.29 -19.15
C LEU A 339 -10.96 -11.97 -18.32
N GLU A 340 -10.79 -11.30 -17.17
CA GLU A 340 -11.91 -10.89 -16.33
C GLU A 340 -12.78 -9.83 -17.01
N ALA A 341 -12.15 -8.84 -17.65
CA ALA A 341 -12.78 -7.80 -18.42
C ALA A 341 -13.54 -8.39 -19.61
N LEU A 342 -12.94 -9.34 -20.34
CA LEU A 342 -13.60 -10.06 -21.42
C LEU A 342 -14.83 -10.85 -20.92
N ILE A 343 -14.73 -11.53 -19.77
CA ILE A 343 -15.89 -12.21 -19.17
C ILE A 343 -16.97 -11.19 -18.81
N ALA A 344 -16.61 -10.05 -18.21
CA ALA A 344 -17.56 -9.00 -17.85
C ALA A 344 -18.24 -8.39 -19.08
N GLU A 345 -17.49 -8.08 -20.14
CA GLU A 345 -17.99 -7.56 -21.41
C GLU A 345 -19.00 -8.52 -22.04
N LYS A 346 -18.62 -9.79 -22.26
CA LYS A 346 -19.54 -10.78 -22.85
C LYS A 346 -20.77 -11.03 -21.99
N LEU A 347 -20.61 -11.04 -20.67
CA LEU A 347 -21.72 -11.19 -19.74
C LEU A 347 -22.71 -10.02 -19.84
N VAL A 348 -22.21 -8.79 -19.85
CA VAL A 348 -23.02 -7.57 -19.99
C VAL A 348 -23.73 -7.57 -21.35
N ASN A 349 -23.01 -7.82 -22.44
CA ASN A 349 -23.59 -7.89 -23.78
C ASN A 349 -24.68 -8.97 -23.89
N LEU A 350 -24.48 -10.14 -23.26
CA LEU A 350 -25.49 -11.20 -23.26
C LEU A 350 -26.75 -10.80 -22.50
N PHE A 351 -26.63 -10.08 -21.38
CA PHE A 351 -27.76 -9.59 -20.61
C PHE A 351 -28.45 -8.39 -21.26
N ASP A 352 -27.73 -7.54 -21.98
CA ASP A 352 -28.33 -6.44 -22.74
C ASP A 352 -29.18 -6.97 -23.93
N ASN A 353 -28.92 -8.20 -24.39
CA ASN A 353 -29.61 -8.81 -25.54
C ASN A 353 -30.54 -10.00 -25.20
N ASN A 354 -30.50 -10.54 -23.97
CA ASN A 354 -31.28 -11.72 -23.60
C ASN A 354 -31.83 -11.63 -22.17
N ASP A 355 -33.07 -12.09 -21.99
CA ASP A 355 -33.71 -12.21 -20.66
C ASP A 355 -33.09 -13.30 -19.77
N LYS A 356 -32.39 -14.27 -20.38
CA LYS A 356 -31.81 -15.43 -19.69
C LYS A 356 -30.40 -15.69 -20.22
N VAL A 357 -29.44 -15.64 -19.32
CA VAL A 357 -28.03 -15.91 -19.63
C VAL A 357 -27.54 -17.05 -18.74
N GLY A 358 -26.94 -18.07 -19.36
CA GLY A 358 -26.26 -19.17 -18.70
C GLY A 358 -24.74 -18.98 -18.67
N VAL A 359 -24.10 -19.64 -17.70
CA VAL A 359 -22.63 -19.70 -17.63
C VAL A 359 -22.03 -20.32 -18.90
N LYS A 360 -22.76 -21.25 -19.52
CA LYS A 360 -22.38 -21.87 -20.80
C LYS A 360 -22.40 -20.86 -21.94
N ASP A 361 -23.38 -19.97 -21.97
CA ASP A 361 -23.52 -18.97 -23.04
C ASP A 361 -22.37 -17.96 -23.01
N VAL A 362 -21.99 -17.51 -21.81
CA VAL A 362 -20.81 -16.66 -21.59
C VAL A 362 -19.54 -17.38 -22.00
N TRP A 363 -19.38 -18.64 -21.59
CA TRP A 363 -18.23 -19.47 -21.96
C TRP A 363 -18.12 -19.70 -23.48
N GLU A 364 -19.23 -19.98 -24.16
CA GLU A 364 -19.27 -20.14 -25.62
C GLU A 364 -18.92 -18.83 -26.32
N SER A 365 -19.44 -17.70 -25.84
CA SER A 365 -19.14 -16.39 -26.40
C SER A 365 -17.65 -16.03 -26.31
N ILE A 366 -16.98 -16.38 -25.21
CA ILE A 366 -15.56 -16.11 -25.00
C ILE A 366 -14.69 -17.05 -25.85
N ASN A 367 -14.92 -18.36 -25.76
CA ASN A 367 -14.08 -19.36 -26.43
C ASN A 367 -14.23 -19.37 -27.96
N LYS A 368 -15.26 -18.71 -28.52
CA LYS A 368 -15.36 -18.45 -29.96
C LYS A 368 -14.30 -17.48 -30.46
N GLU A 369 -13.83 -16.57 -29.61
CA GLU A 369 -12.89 -15.50 -29.94
C GLU A 369 -11.45 -15.79 -29.50
N LEU A 370 -11.23 -16.91 -28.78
CA LEU A 370 -9.92 -17.32 -28.28
C LEU A 370 -9.33 -18.48 -29.10
N ASP A 371 -8.01 -18.43 -29.31
CA ASP A 371 -7.23 -19.52 -29.89
C ASP A 371 -7.30 -20.79 -29.02
N ASP A 372 -7.12 -21.96 -29.62
CA ASP A 372 -7.22 -23.26 -28.93
C ASP A 372 -6.31 -23.38 -27.70
N LYS A 373 -5.17 -22.70 -27.70
CA LYS A 373 -4.20 -22.69 -26.58
C LYS A 373 -4.64 -21.78 -25.41
N GLU A 374 -5.59 -20.89 -25.64
CA GLU A 374 -6.03 -19.86 -24.69
C GLU A 374 -7.45 -20.10 -24.17
N LYS A 375 -8.15 -21.10 -24.72
CA LYS A 375 -9.50 -21.49 -24.31
C LYS A 375 -9.59 -21.74 -22.81
N ILE A 376 -10.62 -21.16 -22.22
CA ILE A 376 -10.92 -21.31 -20.79
C ILE A 376 -11.99 -22.38 -20.55
N THR A 377 -12.11 -22.81 -19.30
CA THR A 377 -13.12 -23.80 -18.91
C THR A 377 -14.42 -23.12 -18.45
N THR A 378 -15.56 -23.79 -18.65
CA THR A 378 -16.86 -23.36 -18.10
C THR A 378 -16.80 -23.17 -16.58
N LYS A 379 -15.99 -23.98 -15.89
CA LYS A 379 -15.74 -23.86 -14.44
C LYS A 379 -15.05 -22.54 -14.08
N ALA A 380 -14.07 -22.10 -14.87
CA ALA A 380 -13.38 -20.83 -14.66
C ALA A 380 -14.33 -19.64 -14.86
N VAL A 381 -15.15 -19.65 -15.91
CA VAL A 381 -16.19 -18.64 -16.15
C VAL A 381 -17.18 -18.59 -14.98
N GLY A 382 -17.69 -19.75 -14.56
CA GLY A 382 -18.64 -19.81 -13.43
C GLY A 382 -18.05 -19.31 -12.11
N LEU A 383 -16.75 -19.50 -11.88
CA LEU A 383 -16.06 -18.95 -10.69
C LEU A 383 -16.01 -17.42 -10.75
N ARG A 384 -15.66 -16.84 -11.91
CA ARG A 384 -15.57 -15.38 -12.11
C ARG A 384 -16.94 -14.71 -12.09
N VAL A 385 -17.96 -15.29 -12.73
CA VAL A 385 -19.36 -14.82 -12.68
C VAL A 385 -19.85 -14.72 -11.23
N ARG A 386 -19.59 -15.74 -10.40
CA ARG A 386 -19.91 -15.66 -8.97
C ARG A 386 -19.05 -14.64 -8.22
N GLY A 387 -17.78 -14.50 -8.61
CA GLY A 387 -16.87 -13.48 -8.10
C GLY A 387 -17.37 -12.05 -8.32
N PHE A 388 -18.07 -11.78 -9.42
CA PHE A 388 -18.75 -10.50 -9.67
C PHE A 388 -19.97 -10.25 -8.77
N GLY A 389 -20.45 -11.27 -8.04
CA GLY A 389 -21.61 -11.17 -7.16
C GLY A 389 -22.91 -11.72 -7.76
N PHE A 390 -22.86 -12.35 -8.94
CA PHE A 390 -24.03 -13.05 -9.49
C PHE A 390 -24.29 -14.37 -8.76
N LYS A 391 -25.57 -14.69 -8.57
CA LYS A 391 -26.00 -16.04 -8.18
C LYS A 391 -26.16 -16.90 -9.43
N THR A 392 -25.84 -18.18 -9.29
CA THR A 392 -26.02 -19.17 -10.35
C THR A 392 -26.92 -20.29 -9.88
N LYS A 393 -28.00 -20.58 -10.61
CA LYS A 393 -28.95 -21.66 -10.29
C LYS A 393 -28.87 -22.76 -11.34
N ARG A 394 -28.86 -24.02 -10.89
CA ARG A 394 -28.87 -25.17 -11.80
C ARG A 394 -30.30 -25.46 -12.25
N ILE A 395 -30.57 -25.35 -13.55
CA ILE A 395 -31.87 -25.60 -14.17
C ILE A 395 -31.63 -26.49 -15.39
N GLN A 396 -32.32 -27.64 -15.46
CA GLN A 396 -32.21 -28.60 -16.58
C GLN A 396 -30.76 -28.97 -16.95
N GLY A 397 -29.88 -29.09 -15.95
CA GLY A 397 -28.46 -29.46 -16.14
C GLY A 397 -27.53 -28.29 -16.47
N VAL A 398 -28.04 -27.08 -16.74
CA VAL A 398 -27.25 -25.88 -17.05
C VAL A 398 -27.27 -24.91 -15.87
N TYR A 399 -26.19 -24.17 -15.66
CA TYR A 399 -26.12 -23.11 -14.66
C TYR A 399 -26.58 -21.78 -15.26
N GLN A 400 -27.77 -21.34 -14.89
CA GLN A 400 -28.32 -20.04 -15.27
C GLN A 400 -27.86 -18.95 -14.29
N ILE A 401 -27.54 -17.77 -14.80
CA ILE A 401 -27.10 -16.60 -14.03
C ILE A 401 -28.34 -15.76 -13.69
N GLU A 402 -28.54 -15.47 -12.41
CA GLU A 402 -29.64 -14.60 -11.96
C GLU A 402 -29.27 -13.14 -12.21
N TYR A 403 -30.06 -12.42 -13.01
CA TYR A 403 -29.80 -11.02 -13.33
C TYR A 403 -29.77 -10.15 -12.06
N SER A 404 -28.82 -9.19 -12.03
CA SER A 404 -28.66 -8.25 -10.94
C SER A 404 -28.24 -6.90 -11.50
N GLN A 405 -29.19 -5.96 -11.57
CA GLN A 405 -28.95 -4.61 -12.08
C GLN A 405 -27.80 -3.89 -11.35
N PRO A 406 -27.66 -3.95 -10.01
CA PRO A 406 -26.52 -3.34 -9.31
C PRO A 406 -25.18 -3.91 -9.76
N VAL A 407 -25.10 -5.23 -9.99
CA VAL A 407 -23.86 -5.87 -10.45
C VAL A 407 -23.55 -5.47 -11.90
N ILE A 408 -24.55 -5.41 -12.77
CA ILE A 408 -24.36 -4.98 -14.16
C ILE A 408 -23.87 -3.53 -14.25
N LEU A 409 -24.45 -2.60 -13.48
CA LEU A 409 -24.00 -1.21 -13.44
C LEU A 409 -22.56 -1.11 -12.93
N TYR A 410 -22.21 -1.85 -11.88
CA TYR A 410 -20.85 -1.92 -11.37
C TYR A 410 -19.85 -2.45 -12.41
N LEU A 411 -20.21 -3.51 -13.16
CA LEU A 411 -19.35 -4.03 -14.23
C LEU A 411 -19.18 -3.01 -15.37
N LYS A 412 -20.27 -2.32 -15.76
CA LYS A 412 -20.21 -1.26 -16.77
C LYS A 412 -19.26 -0.13 -16.37
N GLU A 413 -19.33 0.32 -15.12
CA GLU A 413 -18.44 1.34 -14.57
C GLU A 413 -16.98 0.84 -14.46
N ARG A 414 -16.77 -0.33 -13.83
CA ARG A 414 -15.43 -0.88 -13.54
C ARG A 414 -14.62 -1.19 -14.79
N TYR A 415 -15.25 -1.68 -15.84
CA TYR A 415 -14.57 -2.07 -17.09
C TYR A 415 -14.86 -1.10 -18.24
N SER A 416 -15.44 0.08 -17.96
CA SER A 416 -15.75 1.11 -18.96
C SER A 416 -16.57 0.59 -20.16
N LEU A 417 -17.59 -0.24 -19.91
CA LEU A 417 -18.41 -0.87 -20.94
C LEU A 417 -19.56 0.07 -21.34
N THR A 418 -19.60 0.53 -22.59
CA THR A 418 -20.68 1.35 -23.13
C THR A 418 -21.95 0.54 -23.42
N THR A 419 -23.10 1.02 -22.96
CA THR A 419 -24.42 0.55 -23.43
C THR A 419 -24.65 0.98 -24.87
N PHE A 420 -24.69 0.04 -25.81
CA PHE A 420 -25.37 0.28 -27.08
C PHE A 420 -26.88 0.30 -26.81
N GLN A 421 -27.48 1.48 -26.77
CA GLN A 421 -28.92 1.61 -27.01
C GLN A 421 -29.11 1.77 -28.52
N GLU A 422 -29.67 0.77 -29.19
CA GLU A 422 -30.20 0.93 -30.54
C GLU A 422 -31.38 1.91 -30.48
N GLY A 423 -31.11 3.19 -30.71
CA GLY A 423 -32.11 4.14 -31.16
C GLY A 423 -32.41 3.84 -32.62
N SER A 424 -33.59 3.27 -32.88
CA SER A 424 -34.15 3.14 -34.23
C SER A 424 -34.14 4.51 -34.92
N PRO A 425 -33.71 4.65 -36.19
CA PRO A 425 -33.95 5.88 -36.93
C PRO A 425 -35.46 6.03 -37.07
N GLN A 426 -36.05 7.06 -36.44
CA GLN A 426 -37.40 7.47 -36.78
C GLN A 426 -37.38 7.92 -38.23
N THR A 427 -38.00 7.15 -39.11
CA THR A 427 -38.38 7.59 -40.45
C THR A 427 -39.24 8.86 -40.30
N PRO A 428 -38.92 9.96 -41.01
CA PRO A 428 -39.78 11.13 -40.97
C PRO A 428 -41.14 10.78 -41.60
N PRO A 429 -42.27 11.27 -41.03
CA PRO A 429 -43.58 11.00 -41.61
C PRO A 429 -43.68 11.68 -42.98
N SER A 430 -44.14 10.92 -43.98
CA SER A 430 -44.52 11.44 -45.29
C SER A 430 -45.86 12.21 -45.19
N PRO A 431 -46.08 13.23 -46.04
CA PRO A 431 -47.00 14.33 -45.77
C PRO A 431 -48.46 13.99 -46.14
N PRO A 432 -49.46 14.64 -45.53
CA PRO A 432 -50.80 14.73 -46.12
C PRO A 432 -50.87 15.88 -47.14
N ALA A 433 -51.60 15.61 -48.23
CA ALA A 433 -51.90 16.51 -49.32
C ALA A 433 -53.04 17.51 -49.00
N ASP A 434 -53.04 18.60 -49.78
CA ASP A 434 -54.09 19.62 -50.02
C ASP A 434 -54.49 20.60 -48.90
N SER A 435 -54.15 21.89 -49.07
CA SER A 435 -55.06 22.86 -49.72
C SER A 435 -54.50 24.31 -49.74
N ALA A 436 -54.38 24.83 -50.97
CA ALA A 436 -54.66 26.19 -51.47
C ALA A 436 -54.11 27.50 -50.82
N SER A 437 -53.78 28.43 -51.75
CA SER A 437 -53.70 29.91 -51.67
C SER A 437 -52.57 30.50 -50.82
N GLU A 438 -51.84 31.56 -51.17
CA GLU A 438 -51.89 32.60 -52.22
C GLU A 438 -50.55 33.39 -52.08
N VAL A 439 -49.98 33.92 -53.19
CA VAL A 439 -49.46 35.32 -53.34
C VAL A 439 -48.33 35.77 -52.36
N ASP A 440 -47.15 36.30 -52.72
CA ASP A 440 -46.74 37.10 -53.86
C ASP A 440 -45.20 37.18 -54.00
N ILE A 441 -44.80 37.59 -55.20
CA ILE A 441 -43.48 38.06 -55.68
C ILE A 441 -42.95 39.23 -54.83
N VAL A 442 -41.63 39.33 -54.55
CA VAL A 442 -40.75 40.46 -54.96
C VAL A 442 -39.27 40.07 -54.91
N ASP A 443 -38.63 40.41 -56.03
CA ASP A 443 -37.23 40.42 -56.44
C ASP A 443 -36.34 41.45 -55.70
N MET A 444 -35.06 41.51 -56.10
CA MET A 444 -33.95 42.42 -55.75
C MET A 444 -32.97 41.83 -54.73
N GLY A 445 -31.66 41.76 -54.99
CA GLY A 445 -30.90 42.30 -56.11
C GLY A 445 -29.43 41.97 -55.93
N ASP A 446 -28.80 41.72 -57.06
CA ASP A 446 -27.39 41.54 -57.34
C ASP A 446 -26.48 42.55 -56.60
N ASN A 447 -25.35 42.10 -56.04
CA ASN A 447 -24.12 42.87 -56.22
C ASN A 447 -22.84 42.05 -56.09
N ARG A 448 -22.06 42.17 -57.16
CA ARG A 448 -20.77 41.58 -57.47
C ARG A 448 -19.61 42.25 -56.71
N GLN A 449 -18.46 41.58 -56.82
CA GLN A 449 -17.09 42.06 -57.09
C GLN A 449 -16.06 41.68 -56.01
N MET A 450 -15.12 40.78 -56.35
CA MET A 450 -13.73 41.05 -56.82
C MET A 450 -12.76 41.27 -55.65
N THR A 451 -11.50 40.88 -55.61
CA THR A 451 -10.59 39.96 -56.33
C THR A 451 -9.23 40.10 -55.61
N LEU A 452 -8.35 39.10 -55.75
CA LEU A 452 -6.87 39.17 -55.68
C LEU A 452 -6.24 39.40 -54.27
N GLY A 453 -5.09 38.80 -53.93
CA GLY A 453 -4.11 38.08 -54.73
C GLY A 453 -3.11 37.28 -53.87
N LYS A 454 -2.38 36.41 -54.56
CA LYS A 454 -1.23 35.62 -54.08
C LYS A 454 0.10 36.35 -54.34
N GLU A 455 1.16 35.75 -53.78
CA GLU A 455 2.61 35.89 -54.08
C GLU A 455 3.32 37.00 -53.28
N GLY A 456 4.51 36.81 -52.71
CA GLY A 456 5.44 35.68 -52.67
C GLY A 456 6.80 36.20 -52.17
N VAL A 457 7.51 35.43 -51.33
CA VAL A 457 8.98 35.29 -51.22
C VAL A 457 9.26 33.89 -50.68
#